data_AF-A0A015LYC6-F1
#
_entry.id   AF-A0A015LYC6-F1
#
_cell.length_a   1.000
_cell.length_b   1.000
_cell.length_c   1.000
_cell.angle_alpha   90.00
_cell.angle_beta   90.00
_cell.angle_gamma   90.00
#
_symmetry.space_group_name_H-M   'P 1'
#
loop_
_entity.id
_entity.type
_entity.pdbx_description
1 polymer ?
#
loop_
_entity_poly.entity_id
_entity_poly.type
_entity_poly.pdbx_seq_one_letter_code
_entity_poly.pdbx_strand_id
1 'polypeptide(L)'
;MHLHIKEDQIATLEETKEHLQYYLAHSTQKIYLNSQFKATLASLDEDGALFVADYKMRILPRSARETKAEFFGKRGWTLHTILMFRKKENCEELEIRAYDHWSTDTKQNAWFTASSFEAVFETIKHKPKWIRIMSDNGAHYHSSELMAIIAH
;
A
#
# COMPACT_ATOMS: atom_id res chain seq x y z
N MET A 1 7.54 -18.77 43.76
CA MET A 1 6.62 -19.36 42.77
C MET A 1 5.33 -18.54 42.63
N HIS A 2 4.58 -18.26 43.70
CA HIS A 2 3.30 -17.54 43.62
C HIS A 2 3.39 -16.05 43.22
N LEU A 3 4.47 -15.35 43.59
CA LEU A 3 4.74 -13.96 43.16
C LEU A 3 5.06 -13.87 41.65
N HIS A 4 5.85 -14.81 41.15
CA HIS A 4 6.25 -14.87 39.73
C HIS A 4 5.05 -15.14 38.79
N ILE A 5 4.11 -15.98 39.23
CA ILE A 5 2.85 -16.24 38.50
C ILE A 5 2.00 -14.95 38.38
N LYS A 6 2.04 -14.05 39.37
CA LYS A 6 1.33 -12.75 39.30
C LYS A 6 2.01 -11.75 38.36
N GLU A 7 3.34 -11.73 38.34
CA GLU A 7 4.11 -10.87 37.43
C GLU A 7 3.88 -11.25 35.96
N ASP A 8 3.92 -12.55 35.63
CA ASP A 8 3.64 -13.06 34.28
C ASP A 8 2.20 -12.75 33.83
N GLN A 9 1.23 -12.84 34.75
CA GLN A 9 -0.17 -12.49 34.46
C GLN A 9 -0.35 -11.00 34.18
N ILE A 10 0.34 -10.12 34.91
CA ILE A 10 0.30 -8.67 34.68
C ILE A 10 0.92 -8.33 33.32
N ALA A 11 2.09 -8.90 33.00
CA ALA A 11 2.75 -8.69 31.71
C ALA A 11 1.86 -9.15 30.54
N THR A 12 1.23 -10.31 30.66
CA THR A 12 0.29 -10.83 29.64
C THR A 12 -0.92 -9.91 29.45
N LEU A 13 -1.45 -9.34 30.54
CA LEU A 13 -2.56 -8.39 30.48
C LEU A 13 -2.16 -7.07 29.80
N GLU A 14 -0.97 -6.55 30.08
CA GLU A 14 -0.43 -5.36 29.42
C GLU A 14 -0.22 -5.59 27.92
N GLU A 15 0.42 -6.70 27.54
CA GLU A 15 0.60 -7.10 26.13
C GLU A 15 -0.76 -7.25 25.41
N THR A 16 -1.73 -7.91 26.05
CA THR A 16 -3.07 -8.08 25.48
C THR A 16 -3.76 -6.73 25.27
N LYS A 17 -3.60 -5.80 26.21
CA LYS A 17 -4.15 -4.44 26.10
C LYS A 17 -3.52 -3.69 24.94
N GLU A 18 -2.20 -3.77 24.76
CA GLU A 18 -1.50 -3.14 23.62
C GLU A 18 -1.98 -3.74 22.29
N HIS A 19 -2.08 -5.06 22.19
CA HIS A 19 -2.61 -5.74 21.01
C HIS A 19 -4.04 -5.32 20.69
N LEU A 20 -4.91 -5.19 21.71
CA LEU A 20 -6.27 -4.72 21.52
C LEU A 20 -6.30 -3.27 21.03
N GLN A 21 -5.49 -2.38 21.62
CA GLN A 21 -5.40 -0.99 21.18
C GLN A 21 -4.90 -0.88 19.74
N TYR A 22 -3.88 -1.66 19.38
CA TYR A 22 -3.38 -1.72 18.00
C TYR A 22 -4.46 -2.22 17.03
N TYR A 23 -5.18 -3.28 17.39
CA TYR A 23 -6.26 -3.82 16.56
C TYR A 23 -7.39 -2.81 16.34
N LEU A 24 -7.80 -2.10 17.41
CA LEU A 24 -8.81 -1.05 17.32
C LEU A 24 -8.34 0.12 16.45
N ALA A 25 -7.11 0.61 16.66
CA ALA A 25 -6.53 1.68 15.86
C ALA A 25 -6.47 1.30 14.37
N HIS A 26 -6.00 0.09 14.06
CA HIS A 26 -5.95 -0.42 12.69
C HIS A 26 -7.36 -0.53 12.07
N SER A 27 -8.34 -1.01 12.83
CA SER A 27 -9.73 -1.12 12.38
C SER A 27 -10.34 0.25 12.07
N THR A 28 -10.13 1.24 12.96
CA THR A 28 -10.57 2.62 12.76
C THR A 28 -9.90 3.24 11.53
N GLN A 29 -8.60 3.07 11.38
CA GLN A 29 -7.85 3.57 10.23
C GLN A 29 -8.35 2.95 8.92
N LYS A 30 -8.59 1.63 8.89
CA LYS A 30 -9.15 0.94 7.73
C LYS A 30 -10.52 1.49 7.32
N ILE A 31 -11.41 1.75 8.29
CA ILE A 31 -12.73 2.34 8.03
C ILE A 31 -12.57 3.75 7.44
N TYR A 32 -11.69 4.56 8.02
CA TYR A 32 -11.41 5.91 7.54
C TYR A 32 -10.80 5.92 6.12
N LEU A 33 -9.80 5.11 5.84
CA LEU A 33 -9.18 5.04 4.52
C LEU A 33 -10.18 4.55 3.46
N ASN A 34 -11.02 3.58 3.80
CA ASN A 34 -12.09 3.14 2.90
C ASN A 34 -13.11 4.26 2.60
N SER A 35 -13.43 5.13 3.56
CA SER A 35 -14.33 6.26 3.30
C SER A 35 -13.65 7.32 2.42
N GLN A 36 -12.38 7.62 2.66
CA GLN A 36 -11.58 8.52 1.81
C GLN A 36 -11.41 8.00 0.39
N PHE A 37 -11.15 6.70 0.24
CA PHE A 37 -11.04 6.05 -1.06
C PHE A 37 -12.35 6.16 -1.84
N LYS A 38 -13.48 5.83 -1.22
CA LYS A 38 -14.81 5.97 -1.83
C LYS A 38 -15.13 7.41 -2.22
N ALA A 39 -14.84 8.37 -1.34
CA ALA A 39 -15.06 9.79 -1.63
C ALA A 39 -14.18 10.27 -2.80
N THR A 40 -12.93 9.81 -2.86
CA THR A 40 -12.00 10.17 -3.93
C THR A 40 -12.46 9.59 -5.27
N LEU A 41 -12.86 8.32 -5.30
CA LEU A 41 -13.45 7.69 -6.48
C LEU A 41 -14.71 8.43 -6.96
N ALA A 42 -15.59 8.83 -6.05
CA ALA A 42 -16.79 9.58 -6.39
C ALA A 42 -16.47 10.98 -6.98
N SER A 43 -15.38 11.61 -6.55
CA SER A 43 -14.92 12.91 -7.04
C SER A 43 -14.08 12.86 -8.33
N LEU A 44 -13.81 11.67 -8.87
CA LEU A 44 -13.00 11.51 -10.08
C LEU A 44 -13.74 12.06 -11.30
N ASP A 45 -13.04 12.78 -12.18
CA ASP A 45 -13.55 13.22 -13.48
C ASP A 45 -12.89 12.41 -14.62
N GLU A 46 -13.15 12.78 -15.88
CA GLU A 46 -12.60 12.08 -17.07
C GLU A 46 -11.14 12.45 -17.36
N ASP A 47 -10.68 13.57 -16.80
CA ASP A 47 -9.33 14.13 -16.97
C ASP A 47 -8.35 13.57 -15.92
N GLY A 48 -8.86 13.09 -14.80
CA GLY A 48 -8.08 12.60 -13.67
C GLY A 48 -7.90 11.08 -13.62
N ALA A 49 -6.91 10.66 -12.83
CA ALA A 49 -6.77 9.26 -12.43
C ALA A 49 -6.38 9.14 -10.95
N LEU A 50 -6.93 8.12 -10.28
CA LEU A 50 -6.53 7.72 -8.94
C LEU A 50 -5.58 6.52 -9.03
N PHE A 51 -4.39 6.66 -8.47
CA PHE A 51 -3.41 5.60 -8.34
C PHE A 51 -3.40 5.10 -6.90
N VAL A 52 -3.75 3.84 -6.70
CA VAL A 52 -3.56 3.14 -5.43
C VAL A 52 -2.32 2.28 -5.58
N ALA A 53 -1.25 2.69 -4.92
CA ALA A 53 0.00 1.97 -4.98
C ALA A 53 0.15 1.17 -3.68
N ASP A 54 0.12 -0.16 -3.83
CA ASP A 54 0.29 -1.09 -2.72
C ASP A 54 1.77 -1.18 -2.35
N TYR A 55 2.05 -1.61 -1.13
CA TYR A 55 3.39 -1.79 -0.66
C TYR A 55 4.12 -2.95 -1.39
N LYS A 56 5.44 -2.79 -1.47
CA LYS A 56 6.40 -3.71 -2.07
C LYS A 56 6.39 -5.06 -1.34
N MET A 57 5.58 -6.00 -1.82
CA MET A 57 5.51 -7.38 -1.33
C MET A 57 6.70 -8.21 -1.79
N ARG A 58 7.06 -9.26 -1.05
CA ARG A 58 8.05 -10.24 -1.53
C ARG A 58 7.36 -11.56 -1.75
N ILE A 59 7.52 -12.09 -2.96
CA ILE A 59 7.05 -13.40 -3.32
C ILE A 59 8.26 -14.34 -3.29
N LEU A 60 8.19 -15.32 -2.39
CA LEU A 60 9.11 -16.44 -2.33
C LEU A 60 8.46 -17.63 -3.06
N PRO A 61 9.07 -18.16 -4.13
CA PRO A 61 8.49 -19.27 -4.88
C PRO A 61 8.39 -20.61 -4.11
N ARG A 62 8.82 -20.67 -2.84
CA ARG A 62 9.12 -21.94 -2.15
C ARG A 62 7.95 -22.50 -1.34
N SER A 63 6.93 -21.71 -0.96
CA SER A 63 5.71 -22.24 -0.33
C SER A 63 4.50 -21.31 -0.44
N ALA A 64 3.30 -21.88 -0.65
CA ALA A 64 2.02 -21.16 -0.78
C ALA A 64 1.46 -20.59 0.54
N ARG A 65 2.10 -20.88 1.68
CA ARG A 65 1.75 -20.37 3.00
C ARG A 65 3.03 -20.07 3.75
N GLU A 66 3.34 -18.80 3.90
CA GLU A 66 4.49 -18.33 4.67
C GLU A 66 4.01 -17.46 5.81
N THR A 67 4.78 -17.44 6.89
CA THR A 67 4.52 -16.55 8.02
C THR A 67 4.85 -15.11 7.62
N LYS A 68 4.20 -14.12 8.23
CA LYS A 68 4.45 -12.69 7.97
C LYS A 68 5.95 -12.35 8.03
N ALA A 69 6.70 -12.99 8.94
CA ALA A 69 8.14 -12.78 9.10
C ALA A 69 8.99 -13.29 7.91
N GLU A 70 8.62 -14.41 7.29
CA GLU A 70 9.30 -14.96 6.11
C GLU A 70 9.04 -14.09 4.87
N PHE A 71 7.84 -13.50 4.78
CA PHE A 71 7.46 -12.53 3.75
C PHE A 71 8.30 -11.25 3.78
N PHE A 72 8.71 -10.80 4.96
CA PHE A 72 9.65 -9.67 5.11
C PHE A 72 11.13 -10.10 5.15
N GLY A 73 11.40 -11.40 4.99
CA GLY A 73 12.75 -11.98 4.95
C GLY A 73 13.55 -11.50 3.73
N LYS A 74 14.87 -11.34 3.90
CA LYS A 74 15.79 -10.72 2.93
C LYS A 74 15.95 -11.43 1.56
N ARG A 75 15.09 -12.40 1.19
CA ARG A 75 15.14 -13.17 -0.07
C ARG A 75 13.77 -13.12 -0.78
N GLY A 76 13.74 -13.30 -2.11
CA GLY A 76 12.50 -13.32 -2.91
C GLY A 76 12.45 -12.25 -4.00
N TRP A 77 11.47 -12.37 -4.90
CA TRP A 77 11.18 -11.34 -5.89
C TRP A 77 10.23 -10.33 -5.28
N THR A 78 10.59 -9.07 -5.43
CA THR A 78 9.71 -7.98 -5.12
C THR A 78 8.58 -7.95 -6.14
N LEU A 79 7.36 -7.85 -5.65
CA LEU A 79 6.19 -7.43 -6.40
C LEU A 79 5.72 -6.07 -5.85
N HIS A 80 5.47 -5.14 -6.74
CA HIS A 80 4.87 -3.86 -6.43
C HIS A 80 3.72 -3.58 -7.38
N THR A 81 2.51 -3.44 -6.84
CA THR A 81 1.31 -3.28 -7.66
C THR A 81 0.81 -1.85 -7.56
N ILE A 82 0.59 -1.24 -8.72
CA ILE A 82 -0.07 0.05 -8.86
C ILE A 82 -1.42 -0.19 -9.54
N LEU A 83 -2.51 0.11 -8.84
CA LEU A 83 -3.85 0.11 -9.39
C LEU A 83 -4.19 1.52 -9.86
N MET A 84 -4.56 1.67 -11.13
CA MET A 84 -5.05 2.91 -11.69
C MET A 84 -6.56 2.83 -11.88
N PHE A 85 -7.27 3.80 -11.33
CA PHE A 85 -8.70 4.02 -11.52
C PHE A 85 -8.89 5.29 -12.36
N ARG A 86 -9.71 5.19 -13.40
CA ARG A 86 -10.04 6.31 -14.29
C ARG A 86 -11.51 6.20 -14.71
N LYS A 87 -12.20 7.32 -14.94
CA LYS A 87 -13.49 7.29 -15.63
C LYS A 87 -13.28 7.09 -17.13
N LYS A 88 -14.03 6.16 -17.74
CA LYS A 88 -14.10 6.09 -19.20
C LYS A 88 -14.80 7.33 -19.73
N GLU A 89 -14.28 7.85 -20.83
CA GLU A 89 -14.88 8.98 -21.53
C GLU A 89 -16.33 8.65 -21.93
N ASN A 90 -17.26 9.54 -21.60
CA ASN A 90 -18.69 9.38 -21.87
C ASN A 90 -19.32 8.11 -21.26
N CYS A 91 -18.76 7.59 -20.16
CA CYS A 91 -19.27 6.40 -19.49
C CYS A 91 -19.23 6.53 -17.96
N GLU A 92 -20.29 6.08 -17.31
CA GLU A 92 -20.38 6.00 -15.84
C GLU A 92 -19.45 4.90 -15.26
N GLU A 93 -18.91 4.01 -16.10
CA GLU A 93 -18.04 2.93 -15.66
C GLU A 93 -16.60 3.39 -15.38
N LEU A 94 -16.03 2.84 -14.31
CA LEU A 94 -14.62 3.01 -13.99
C LEU A 94 -13.78 2.01 -14.77
N GLU A 95 -12.76 2.53 -15.46
CA GLU A 95 -11.64 1.74 -15.94
C GLU A 95 -10.67 1.49 -14.77
N ILE A 96 -10.39 0.22 -14.51
CA ILE A 96 -9.43 -0.22 -13.50
C ILE A 96 -8.32 -0.99 -14.21
N ARG A 97 -7.07 -0.59 -14.00
CA ARG A 97 -5.89 -1.29 -14.51
C ARG A 97 -4.93 -1.59 -13.38
N ALA A 98 -4.36 -2.80 -13.39
CA ALA A 98 -3.31 -3.20 -12.47
C ALA A 98 -1.97 -3.26 -13.21
N TYR A 99 -0.95 -2.66 -12.62
CA TYR A 99 0.43 -2.69 -13.11
C TYR A 99 1.31 -3.34 -12.05
N ASP A 100 1.82 -4.52 -12.37
CA ASP A 100 2.68 -5.30 -11.49
C ASP A 100 4.14 -5.11 -11.89
N HIS A 101 4.92 -4.48 -11.01
CA HIS A 101 6.35 -4.30 -11.17
C HIS A 101 7.12 -5.37 -10.38
N TRP A 102 7.84 -6.21 -11.12
CA TRP A 102 8.65 -7.31 -10.57
C TRP A 102 10.11 -6.91 -10.53
N SER A 103 10.78 -7.09 -9.40
CA SER A 103 12.19 -6.72 -9.26
C SER A 103 12.95 -7.64 -8.31
N THR A 104 14.24 -7.78 -8.54
CA THR A 104 15.17 -8.38 -7.58
C THR A 104 15.69 -7.37 -6.57
N ASP A 105 15.40 -6.07 -6.75
CA ASP A 105 15.76 -5.04 -5.79
C ASP A 105 15.00 -5.28 -4.49
N THR A 106 15.76 -5.29 -3.40
CA THR A 106 15.29 -5.55 -2.05
C THR A 106 15.03 -4.26 -1.26
N LYS A 107 15.46 -3.11 -1.77
CA LYS A 107 15.31 -1.80 -1.12
C LYS A 107 13.89 -1.27 -1.31
N GLN A 108 13.32 -0.77 -0.22
CA GLN A 108 12.07 -0.02 -0.20
C GLN A 108 12.40 1.45 -0.01
N ASN A 109 12.71 2.12 -1.12
CA ASN A 109 13.03 3.54 -1.12
C ASN A 109 12.16 4.30 -2.14
N ALA A 110 12.17 5.63 -2.05
CA ALA A 110 11.41 6.49 -2.94
C ALA A 110 11.77 6.25 -4.42
N TRP A 111 13.05 5.99 -4.72
CA TRP A 111 13.54 5.72 -6.07
C TRP A 111 12.87 4.51 -6.74
N PHE A 112 12.77 3.40 -6.02
CA PHE A 112 12.11 2.20 -6.56
C PHE A 112 10.63 2.48 -6.87
N THR A 113 9.92 3.11 -5.93
CA THR A 113 8.51 3.46 -6.12
C THR A 113 8.35 4.45 -7.28
N ALA A 114 9.15 5.50 -7.34
CA ALA A 114 9.13 6.46 -8.44
C ALA A 114 9.37 5.80 -9.80
N SER A 115 10.35 4.89 -9.90
CA SER A 115 10.61 4.14 -11.14
C SER A 115 9.42 3.26 -11.56
N SER A 116 8.66 2.74 -10.60
CA SER A 116 7.44 1.98 -10.88
C SER A 116 6.34 2.90 -11.42
N PHE A 117 6.17 4.10 -10.85
CA PHE A 117 5.25 5.10 -11.38
C PHE A 117 5.62 5.55 -12.79
N GLU A 118 6.92 5.79 -13.04
CA GLU A 118 7.41 6.19 -14.36
C GLU A 118 7.06 5.13 -15.41
N ALA A 119 7.34 3.86 -15.13
CA ALA A 119 6.98 2.76 -16.02
C ALA A 119 5.47 2.70 -16.30
N VAL A 120 4.64 2.95 -15.29
CA VAL A 120 3.18 3.03 -15.47
C VAL A 120 2.81 4.21 -16.36
N PHE A 121 3.39 5.38 -16.12
CA PHE A 121 3.15 6.56 -16.93
C PHE A 121 3.55 6.31 -18.38
N GLU A 122 4.71 5.72 -18.67
CA GLU A 122 5.12 5.38 -20.03
C GLU A 122 4.15 4.40 -20.72
N THR A 123 3.52 3.50 -19.96
CA THR A 123 2.64 2.46 -20.49
C THR A 123 1.21 2.98 -20.79
N ILE A 124 0.72 3.97 -20.03
CA ILE A 124 -0.64 4.50 -20.25
C ILE A 124 -0.71 5.32 -21.54
N LYS A 125 -1.55 4.88 -22.49
CA LYS A 125 -1.76 5.58 -23.78
C LYS A 125 -2.31 6.98 -23.61
N HIS A 126 -3.24 7.17 -22.68
CA HIS A 126 -3.94 8.43 -22.50
C HIS A 126 -3.59 8.99 -21.12
N LYS A 127 -2.71 10.00 -21.11
CA LYS A 127 -2.19 10.59 -19.89
C LYS A 127 -3.28 11.42 -19.19
N PRO A 128 -3.53 11.20 -17.88
CA PRO A 128 -4.43 12.05 -17.12
C PRO A 128 -3.81 13.45 -16.97
N LYS A 129 -4.65 14.49 -16.91
CA LYS A 129 -4.22 15.88 -16.65
C LYS A 129 -3.85 16.08 -15.19
N TRP A 130 -4.42 15.29 -14.30
CA TRP A 130 -4.12 15.31 -12.87
C TRP A 130 -4.18 13.91 -12.28
N ILE A 131 -3.39 13.67 -11.23
CA ILE A 131 -3.38 12.39 -10.53
C ILE A 131 -3.62 12.58 -9.04
N ARG A 132 -4.26 11.61 -8.41
CA ARG A 132 -4.26 11.43 -6.96
C ARG A 132 -3.58 10.12 -6.64
N ILE A 133 -2.74 10.12 -5.61
CA ILE A 133 -2.02 8.92 -5.17
C ILE A 133 -2.50 8.55 -3.78
N MET A 134 -2.84 7.28 -3.58
CA MET A 134 -3.16 6.68 -2.31
C MET A 134 -2.23 5.49 -2.06
N SER A 135 -1.85 5.30 -0.80
CA SER A 135 -1.12 4.13 -0.34
C SER A 135 -1.98 3.29 0.58
N ASP A 136 -1.71 1.98 0.61
CA ASP A 136 -2.41 0.98 1.40
C ASP A 136 -2.12 1.02 2.91
N ASN A 137 -1.05 1.71 3.37
CA ASN A 137 -0.70 2.08 4.78
C ASN A 137 0.83 2.14 5.04
N GLY A 138 1.68 2.01 4.02
CA GLY A 138 3.12 2.10 4.21
C GLY A 138 3.59 3.53 4.49
N ALA A 139 4.36 3.74 5.57
CA ALA A 139 4.98 5.03 5.89
C ALA A 139 5.89 5.60 4.76
N HIS A 140 6.24 4.76 3.79
CA HIS A 140 7.14 5.06 2.69
C HIS A 140 6.55 5.99 1.62
N TYR A 141 5.22 6.08 1.50
CA TYR A 141 4.56 7.00 0.55
C TYR A 141 4.35 8.41 1.12
N HIS A 142 4.62 8.60 2.41
CA HIS A 142 4.71 9.93 3.02
C HIS A 142 6.06 10.62 2.75
N SER A 143 6.87 10.06 1.83
CA SER A 143 8.15 10.66 1.45
C SER A 143 7.92 11.85 0.53
N SER A 144 8.31 13.05 0.99
CA SER A 144 8.38 14.25 0.17
C SER A 144 9.29 14.06 -1.05
N GLU A 145 10.32 13.21 -0.94
CA GLU A 145 11.20 12.83 -2.05
C GLU A 145 10.41 12.14 -3.18
N LEU A 146 9.55 11.19 -2.83
CA LEU A 146 8.71 10.50 -3.83
C LEU A 146 7.77 11.48 -4.52
N MET A 147 7.10 12.35 -3.74
CA MET A 147 6.18 13.34 -4.28
C MET A 147 6.90 14.35 -5.18
N ALA A 148 8.12 14.76 -4.83
CA ALA A 148 8.93 15.65 -5.66
C ALA A 148 9.34 15.00 -6.99
N ILE A 149 9.65 13.70 -7.00
CA ILE A 149 10.03 13.00 -8.23
C ILE A 149 8.81 12.80 -9.15
N ILE A 150 7.66 12.41 -8.60
CA ILE A 150 6.45 12.12 -9.40
C ILE A 150 5.76 13.39 -9.92
N ALA A 151 5.91 14.52 -9.23
CA ALA A 151 5.29 15.78 -9.64
C ALA A 151 6.02 16.48 -10.81
N HIS A 152 7.21 16.02 -11.18
CA HIS A 152 8.06 16.60 -12.21
C HIS A 152 7.74 16.07 -13.61
#